data_AF-A0A7C5MWD9-F1
#
_entry.id   AF-A0A7C5MWD9-F1
#
_cell.length_a   1.000
_cell.length_b   1.000
_cell.length_c   1.000
_cell.angle_alpha   90.00
_cell.angle_beta   90.00
_cell.angle_gamma   90.00
#
_symmetry.space_group_name_H-M   'P 1'
#
loop_
_entity.id
_entity.type
_entity.pdbx_description
1 polymer ?
#
loop_
_entity_poly.entity_id
_entity_poly.type
_entity_poly.pdbx_seq_one_letter_code
_entity_poly.pdbx_strand_id
1 'polypeptide(L)'
;MVTQLKGCKLIGKIVRVVGECSAGHYVGEEFDLTLYSEEERKSLRAPSICGFFYNAIFPYLVALQFSGAFPWEEDKDKFTSGCPDNQKVVIEVKRFRK
;
A
#
# COMPACT_ATOMS: atom_id res chain seq x y z
N MET A 1 17.32 17.33 -15.50
CA MET A 1 17.84 16.09 -14.89
C MET A 1 16.63 15.28 -14.46
N VAL A 2 16.28 14.23 -15.19
CA VAL A 2 15.19 13.34 -14.78
C VAL A 2 15.72 12.56 -13.59
N THR A 3 15.22 12.84 -12.40
CA THR A 3 15.55 12.08 -11.18
C THR A 3 15.21 10.62 -11.45
N GLN A 4 16.24 9.79 -11.55
CA GLN A 4 16.10 8.36 -11.72
C GLN A 4 15.33 7.83 -10.51
N LEU A 5 14.08 7.38 -10.72
CA LEU A 5 13.28 6.74 -9.70
C LEU A 5 14.05 5.48 -9.25
N LYS A 6 14.62 5.50 -8.05
CA LYS A 6 15.20 4.30 -7.46
C LYS A 6 14.07 3.31 -7.21
N GLY A 7 14.27 2.06 -7.60
CA GLY A 7 13.28 1.00 -7.39
C GLY A 7 12.91 0.88 -5.90
N CYS A 8 11.64 0.61 -5.61
CA CYS A 8 11.19 0.38 -4.25
C CYS A 8 10.13 -0.74 -4.20
N LYS A 9 9.96 -1.31 -3.02
CA LYS A 9 8.85 -2.21 -2.70
C LYS A 9 7.85 -1.53 -1.77
N LEU A 10 6.57 -1.79 -1.97
CA LEU A 10 5.51 -1.37 -1.05
C LEU A 10 4.96 -2.60 -0.35
N ILE A 11 5.19 -2.72 0.96
CA ILE A 11 4.65 -3.82 1.75
C ILE A 11 3.53 -3.29 2.62
N GLY A 12 2.33 -3.82 2.41
CA GLY A 12 1.16 -3.54 3.23
C GLY A 12 0.95 -4.61 4.29
N LYS A 13 0.59 -4.21 5.51
CA LYS A 13 0.25 -5.11 6.61
C LYS A 13 -1.07 -4.68 7.24
N ILE A 14 -2.00 -5.61 7.40
CA ILE A 14 -3.23 -5.36 8.16
C ILE A 14 -2.87 -5.24 9.63
N VAL A 15 -3.12 -4.07 10.21
CA VAL A 15 -2.79 -3.75 11.62
C VAL A 15 -4.01 -3.73 12.53
N ARG A 16 -5.23 -3.64 11.96
CA ARG A 16 -6.48 -3.66 12.73
C ARG A 16 -7.62 -4.27 11.93
N VAL A 17 -8.44 -5.08 12.59
CA VAL A 17 -9.74 -5.54 12.11
C VAL A 17 -10.76 -5.37 13.24
N VAL A 18 -11.89 -4.74 12.96
CA VAL A 18 -13.00 -4.55 13.90
C VAL A 18 -14.13 -5.54 13.57
N GLY A 19 -14.42 -6.46 14.47
CA GLY A 19 -15.39 -7.53 14.20
C GLY A 19 -14.93 -8.43 13.06
N GLU A 20 -15.82 -8.75 12.12
CA GLU A 20 -15.54 -9.64 10.99
C GLU A 20 -15.45 -8.88 9.67
N CYS A 21 -14.39 -9.13 8.91
CA CYS A 21 -14.24 -8.64 7.54
C CYS A 21 -14.89 -9.62 6.56
N SER A 22 -15.85 -9.16 5.74
CA SER A 22 -16.51 -9.99 4.73
C SER A 22 -15.58 -10.51 3.64
N ALA A 23 -14.42 -9.87 3.44
CA ALA A 23 -13.37 -10.33 2.54
C ALA A 23 -12.37 -11.29 3.20
N GLY A 24 -12.51 -11.58 4.50
CA GLY A 24 -11.67 -12.52 5.24
C GLY A 24 -10.33 -11.96 5.75
N HIS A 25 -10.11 -10.65 5.69
CA HIS A 25 -8.86 -10.05 6.19
C HIS A 25 -8.67 -10.22 7.70
N TYR A 26 -7.42 -10.44 8.11
CA TYR A 26 -7.03 -10.63 9.52
C TYR A 26 -5.78 -9.82 9.87
N VAL A 27 -5.61 -9.49 11.15
CA VAL A 27 -4.43 -8.75 11.63
C VAL A 27 -3.17 -9.58 11.40
N GLY A 28 -2.15 -8.95 10.80
CA GLY A 28 -0.90 -9.61 10.45
C GLY A 28 -0.81 -10.09 9.00
N GLU A 29 -1.91 -10.06 8.25
CA GLU A 29 -1.91 -10.37 6.82
C GLU A 29 -1.07 -9.32 6.05
N GLU A 30 -0.20 -9.81 5.16
CA GLU A 30 0.77 -8.99 4.42
C GLU A 30 0.60 -9.12 2.90
N PHE A 31 0.82 -8.01 2.20
CA PHE A 31 0.69 -7.91 0.75
C PHE A 31 1.90 -7.19 0.15
N ASP A 32 2.41 -7.70 -0.97
CA ASP A 32 3.25 -6.92 -1.88
C ASP A 32 2.33 -6.04 -2.75
N LEU A 33 2.29 -4.75 -2.43
CA LEU A 33 1.48 -3.72 -3.10
C LEU A 33 2.30 -2.92 -4.11
N THR A 34 3.49 -3.40 -4.47
CA THR A 34 4.36 -2.76 -5.46
C THR A 34 3.64 -2.69 -6.80
N LEU A 35 3.57 -1.50 -7.42
CA LEU A 35 2.81 -1.28 -8.66
C LEU A 35 3.67 -1.51 -9.91
N TYR A 36 4.94 -1.15 -9.84
CA TYR A 36 5.88 -1.21 -10.97
C TYR A 36 7.25 -1.71 -10.52
N SER A 37 7.79 -2.68 -11.25
CA SER A 37 9.18 -3.13 -11.11
C SER A 37 10.04 -2.40 -12.15
N GLU A 38 10.91 -1.50 -11.69
CA GLU A 38 11.90 -0.83 -12.55
C GLU A 38 12.91 -1.81 -13.14
N GLU A 39 13.31 -2.83 -12.37
CA GLU A 39 14.26 -3.87 -12.78
C GLU A 39 13.72 -4.71 -13.93
N GLU A 40 12.46 -5.14 -13.82
CA GLU A 40 11.78 -5.95 -14.85
C GLU A 40 11.05 -5.09 -15.88
N ARG A 41 11.06 -3.76 -15.70
CA ARG A 41 10.35 -2.74 -16.49
C ARG A 41 8.87 -3.08 -16.75
N LYS A 42 8.18 -3.60 -15.73
CA LYS A 42 6.79 -4.08 -15.87
C LYS A 42 5.90 -3.67 -14.70
N SER A 43 4.62 -3.44 -15.01
CA SER A 43 3.58 -3.32 -13.99
C SER A 43 3.29 -4.68 -13.36
N LEU A 44 3.10 -4.69 -12.06
CA LEU A 44 2.80 -5.92 -11.31
C LEU A 44 1.30 -6.15 -11.23
N ARG A 45 0.91 -7.41 -11.01
CA ARG A 45 -0.50 -7.77 -10.80
C ARG A 45 -0.95 -7.26 -9.44
N ALA A 46 -2.22 -6.85 -9.36
CA ALA A 46 -2.81 -6.52 -8.07
C ALA A 46 -2.74 -7.75 -7.13
N PRO A 47 -2.35 -7.57 -5.86
CA PRO A 47 -2.33 -8.66 -4.89
C PRO A 47 -3.75 -9.07 -4.49
N SER A 48 -3.87 -10.18 -3.75
CA SER A 48 -5.14 -10.73 -3.26
C SER A 48 -5.69 -9.96 -2.05
N ILE A 49 -5.80 -8.64 -2.17
CA ILE A 49 -6.50 -7.77 -1.22
C ILE A 49 -7.93 -7.52 -1.71
N CYS A 50 -8.87 -7.24 -0.79
CA CYS A 50 -10.23 -6.83 -1.14
C CYS A 50 -10.24 -5.71 -2.20
N GLY A 51 -10.99 -5.90 -3.30
CA GLY A 51 -11.01 -4.95 -4.41
C GLY A 51 -11.46 -3.53 -4.04
N PHE A 52 -12.43 -3.41 -3.12
CA PHE A 52 -12.84 -2.10 -2.59
C PHE A 52 -11.73 -1.43 -1.80
N PHE A 53 -11.00 -2.19 -0.99
CA PHE A 53 -9.90 -1.65 -0.20
C PHE A 53 -8.72 -1.27 -1.10
N TYR A 54 -8.38 -2.11 -2.09
CA TYR A 54 -7.37 -1.79 -3.09
C TYR A 54 -7.67 -0.49 -3.83
N ASN A 55 -8.89 -0.34 -4.32
CA ASN A 55 -9.32 0.87 -5.03
C ASN A 55 -9.18 2.12 -4.14
N ALA A 56 -9.56 2.04 -2.86
CA ALA A 56 -9.46 3.14 -1.91
C ALA A 56 -8.00 3.56 -1.63
N ILE A 57 -7.08 2.59 -1.54
CA ILE A 57 -5.66 2.88 -1.24
C ILE A 57 -4.82 3.13 -2.49
N PHE A 58 -5.31 2.82 -3.70
CA PHE A 58 -4.52 2.89 -4.93
C PHE A 58 -3.87 4.26 -5.19
N PRO A 59 -4.56 5.41 -5.01
CA PRO A 59 -3.91 6.72 -5.17
C PRO A 59 -2.73 6.93 -4.21
N TYR A 60 -2.82 6.38 -2.99
CA TYR A 60 -1.75 6.47 -2.01
C TYR A 60 -0.57 5.57 -2.37
N LEU A 61 -0.84 4.38 -2.91
CA LEU A 61 0.18 3.49 -3.47
C LEU A 61 0.93 4.15 -4.62
N VAL A 62 0.22 4.80 -5.55
CA VAL A 62 0.83 5.55 -6.66
C VAL A 62 1.73 6.65 -6.13
N ALA A 63 1.23 7.49 -5.21
CA ALA A 63 2.02 8.55 -4.61
C ALA A 63 3.31 7.99 -3.96
N LEU A 64 3.19 6.92 -3.16
CA LEU A 64 4.34 6.34 -2.47
C LEU A 64 5.29 5.59 -3.43
N GLN A 65 4.80 4.88 -4.44
CA GLN A 65 5.63 4.17 -5.44
C GLN A 65 6.56 5.14 -6.18
N PHE A 66 6.05 6.33 -6.54
CA PHE A 66 6.75 7.29 -7.38
C PHE A 66 7.36 8.45 -6.58
N SER A 67 7.95 8.13 -5.43
CA SER A 67 8.71 9.06 -4.57
C SER A 67 7.91 10.21 -3.94
N GLY A 68 6.59 10.20 -4.02
CA GLY A 68 5.73 11.07 -3.23
C GLY A 68 5.78 10.73 -1.74
N ALA A 69 5.27 11.64 -0.92
CA ALA A 69 5.12 11.47 0.51
C ALA A 69 3.94 12.28 1.03
N PHE A 70 3.41 11.90 2.18
CA PHE A 70 2.27 12.58 2.80
C PHE A 70 2.75 13.60 3.84
N PRO A 71 2.34 14.88 3.76
CA PRO A 71 2.79 15.90 4.70
C PRO A 71 2.46 15.60 6.16
N TRP A 72 1.33 14.93 6.41
CA TRP A 72 0.82 14.59 7.75
C TRP A 72 1.40 13.32 8.37
N GLU A 73 2.10 12.48 7.60
CA GLU A 73 2.78 11.30 8.14
C GLU A 73 4.17 11.71 8.67
N GLU A 74 4.53 11.24 9.87
CA GLU A 74 5.86 11.45 10.45
C GLU A 74 6.93 10.72 9.62
N ASP A 75 6.65 9.46 9.26
CA ASP A 75 7.48 8.65 8.39
C ASP A 75 7.09 8.87 6.92
N LYS A 76 7.99 9.48 6.14
CA LYS A 76 7.76 9.80 4.71
C LYS A 76 7.76 8.58 3.80
N ASP A 77 8.16 7.42 4.30
CA ASP A 77 8.11 6.14 3.61
C ASP A 77 6.89 5.29 4.04
N LYS A 78 5.90 5.88 4.71
CA LYS A 78 4.74 5.18 5.25
C LYS A 78 3.41 5.89 5.02
N PHE A 79 2.32 5.13 4.96
CA PHE A 79 0.97 5.65 5.25
C PHE A 79 0.10 4.61 5.96
N THR A 80 -0.92 5.09 6.67
CA THR A 80 -1.97 4.23 7.24
C THR A 80 -3.32 4.59 6.65
N SER A 81 -4.12 3.60 6.24
CA SER A 81 -5.46 3.84 5.70
C SER A 81 -6.46 2.78 6.15
N GLY A 82 -7.70 3.21 6.39
CA GLY A 82 -8.83 2.32 6.59
C GLY A 82 -9.54 1.96 5.28
N CYS A 83 -10.24 0.84 5.26
CA CYS A 83 -11.12 0.46 4.16
C CYS A 83 -12.41 1.32 4.14
N PRO A 84 -13.15 1.37 3.01
CA PRO A 84 -14.35 2.20 2.90
C PRO A 84 -15.54 1.70 3.75
N ASP A 85 -15.47 0.48 4.29
CA ASP A 85 -16.45 -0.05 5.25
C ASP A 85 -16.17 0.50 6.66
N ASN A 86 -16.34 1.83 6.82
CA ASN A 86 -16.14 2.57 8.07
C ASN A 86 -14.82 2.24 8.79
N GLN A 87 -13.73 2.11 8.03
CA GLN A 87 -12.39 1.76 8.52
C GLN A 87 -12.34 0.44 9.33
N LYS A 88 -13.23 -0.50 9.03
CA LYS A 88 -13.29 -1.81 9.69
C LYS A 88 -11.97 -2.55 9.63
N VAL A 89 -11.27 -2.46 8.50
CA VAL A 89 -9.91 -2.97 8.32
C VAL A 89 -8.97 -1.78 8.11
N VAL A 90 -7.82 -1.79 8.79
CA VAL A 90 -6.77 -0.77 8.65
C VAL A 90 -5.48 -1.43 8.21
N ILE A 91 -4.87 -0.86 7.16
CA ILE A 91 -3.58 -1.28 6.61
C ILE A 91 -2.53 -0.21 6.87
N GLU A 92 -1.34 -0.63 7.29
CA GLU A 92 -0.13 0.18 7.24
C GLU A 92 0.68 -0.25 6.02
N VAL A 93 1.11 0.69 5.18
CA VAL A 93 1.94 0.42 4.01
C VAL A 93 3.29 1.13 4.18
N LYS A 94 4.38 0.40 3.97
CA LYS A 94 5.76 0.90 4.04
C LYS A 94 6.50 0.73 2.72
N ARG A 95 7.25 1.76 2.34
CA ARG A 95 8.15 1.80 1.19
C ARG A 95 9.55 1.38 1.61
N PHE A 96 10.06 0.33 0.98
CA PHE A 96 11.44 -0.12 1.12
C PHE A 96 12.22 0.26 -0.13
N ARG A 97 13.15 1.21 0.00
CA ARG A 97 14.01 1.65 -1.09
C ARG A 97 15.11 0.61 -1.33
N LYS A 98 15.39 0.30 -2.59
CA LYS A 98 16.59 -0.47 -2.98
C LYS A 98 17.81 0.46 -3.10
#